data_AF-A0A925YAI8-F1
#
_entry.id   AF-A0A925YAI8-F1
#
_cell.length_a   1.000
_cell.length_b   1.000
_cell.length_c   1.000
_cell.angle_alpha   90.00
_cell.angle_beta   90.00
_cell.angle_gamma   90.00
#
_symmetry.space_group_name_H-M   'P 1'
#
loop_
_entity.id
_entity.type
_entity.pdbx_description
1 polymer ?
#
loop_
_entity_poly.entity_id
_entity_poly.type
_entity_poly.pdbx_seq_one_letter_code
_entity_poly.pdbx_strand_id
1 'polypeptide(L)'
;MSSPKRPTPTSPSPSPSRREALKQMGQLGKMGMGIGLGIGAFPSCGFPPTLVEECALSPESRRMPAIAAGRDPAAHALLASVDTVVVVMLENRSFDHLLGSLSTDLYYPARKSVNGLIGGEFNLDLDGRPVMVGRMAGRGDGTINPRHGWQYVRQTWNGGLNDGFVRMNAGPAQAEVMSHLVRDQLPFQYALADNFTVCDRWFSSFMGQTWPNRFYLHAATSGGRRENRPLWLNAPPTIWERMALKCHSVKQYAAGPVLWSTVAFPSQALAGN
;
A
#
# COMPACT_ATOMS: atom_id res chain seq x y z
N MET A 1 -18.76 -54.33 -14.28
CA MET A 1 -18.58 -53.39 -13.17
C MET A 1 -17.14 -52.89 -13.21
N SER A 2 -16.92 -51.65 -13.66
CA SER A 2 -15.60 -51.01 -13.70
C SER A 2 -15.69 -49.70 -12.93
N SER A 3 -14.94 -49.59 -11.83
CA SER A 3 -14.95 -48.39 -10.96
C SER A 3 -14.32 -47.19 -11.67
N PRO A 4 -14.86 -45.97 -11.51
CA PRO A 4 -14.23 -44.78 -12.08
C PRO A 4 -13.00 -44.38 -11.25
N LYS A 5 -11.87 -44.14 -11.94
CA LYS A 5 -10.62 -43.64 -11.35
C LYS A 5 -10.80 -42.21 -10.83
N ARG A 6 -10.34 -41.97 -9.60
CA ARG A 6 -10.27 -40.65 -8.95
C ARG A 6 -9.25 -39.75 -9.68
N PRO A 7 -9.55 -38.45 -9.93
CA PRO A 7 -8.59 -37.54 -10.55
C PRO A 7 -7.48 -37.18 -9.56
N THR A 8 -6.24 -37.19 -10.04
CA THR A 8 -5.04 -36.73 -9.33
C THR A 8 -5.04 -35.21 -9.19
N PRO A 9 -4.65 -34.64 -8.03
CA PRO A 9 -4.54 -33.20 -7.85
C PRO A 9 -3.40 -32.65 -8.71
N THR A 10 -3.72 -31.69 -9.58
CA THR A 10 -2.73 -30.91 -10.33
C THR A 10 -1.97 -30.00 -9.36
N SER A 11 -0.65 -30.13 -9.34
CA SER A 11 0.25 -29.19 -8.67
C SER A 11 0.04 -27.76 -9.20
N PRO A 12 0.06 -26.73 -8.34
CA PRO A 12 0.00 -25.35 -8.80
C PRO A 12 1.22 -25.06 -9.68
N SER A 13 0.99 -24.46 -10.84
CA SER A 13 2.04 -24.04 -11.75
C SER A 13 2.98 -23.04 -11.06
N PRO A 14 4.30 -23.12 -11.29
CA PRO A 14 5.23 -22.14 -10.74
C PRO A 14 4.87 -20.75 -11.26
N SER A 15 4.75 -19.78 -10.35
CA SER A 15 4.54 -18.38 -10.69
C SER A 15 5.68 -17.87 -11.59
N PRO A 16 5.39 -17.19 -12.72
CA PRO A 16 6.40 -16.83 -13.70
C PRO A 16 7.44 -15.87 -13.11
N SER A 17 8.69 -16.12 -13.43
CA SER A 17 9.81 -15.27 -13.06
C SER A 17 9.68 -13.88 -13.71
N ARG A 18 10.28 -12.84 -13.10
CA ARG A 18 10.35 -11.48 -13.67
C ARG A 18 10.88 -11.47 -15.12
N ARG A 19 11.76 -12.44 -15.45
CA ARG A 19 12.32 -12.65 -16.79
C ARG A 19 11.28 -13.16 -17.80
N GLU A 20 10.34 -14.00 -17.38
CA GLU A 20 9.26 -14.52 -18.24
C GLU A 20 8.17 -13.48 -18.48
N ALA A 21 7.82 -12.68 -17.46
CA ALA A 21 6.93 -11.54 -17.60
C ALA A 21 7.48 -10.51 -18.63
N LEU A 22 8.77 -10.21 -18.56
CA LEU A 22 9.45 -9.32 -19.52
C LEU A 22 9.53 -9.93 -20.93
N LYS A 23 9.69 -11.25 -21.07
CA LYS A 23 9.67 -11.94 -22.38
C LYS A 23 8.28 -11.96 -23.02
N GLN A 24 7.22 -12.14 -22.24
CA GLN A 24 5.83 -12.07 -22.73
C GLN A 24 5.49 -10.66 -23.21
N MET A 25 5.95 -9.61 -22.52
CA MET A 25 5.84 -8.23 -23.00
C MET A 25 6.64 -7.98 -24.29
N GLY A 26 7.80 -8.63 -24.47
CA GLY A 26 8.56 -8.58 -25.72
C GLY A 26 7.85 -9.22 -26.92
N GLN A 27 6.90 -10.14 -26.69
CA GLN A 27 6.05 -10.71 -27.74
C GLN A 27 4.74 -9.92 -27.95
N LEU A 28 4.14 -9.39 -26.87
CA LEU A 28 2.97 -8.50 -26.94
C LEU A 28 3.30 -7.13 -27.58
N GLY A 29 4.57 -6.68 -27.49
CA GLY A 29 5.06 -5.47 -28.17
C GLY A 29 5.04 -5.55 -29.71
N LYS A 30 4.71 -6.70 -30.30
CA LYS A 30 4.54 -6.86 -31.77
C LYS A 30 3.09 -6.71 -32.24
N MET A 31 2.12 -6.45 -31.35
CA MET A 31 0.73 -6.22 -31.73
C MET A 31 0.18 -4.94 -31.06
N GLY A 32 0.66 -3.81 -31.58
CA GLY A 32 -0.01 -2.50 -31.66
C GLY A 32 -0.73 -1.91 -30.44
N MET A 33 -0.08 -0.95 -29.77
CA MET A 33 -0.58 0.43 -29.70
C MET A 33 0.60 1.37 -29.41
N GLY A 34 0.91 2.23 -30.38
CA GLY A 34 2.12 3.04 -30.39
C GLY A 34 2.04 4.26 -29.48
N ILE A 35 3.08 4.44 -28.66
CA ILE A 35 3.80 5.71 -28.52
C ILE A 35 5.28 5.31 -28.46
N GLY A 36 6.03 5.70 -29.50
CA GLY A 36 7.40 5.26 -29.73
C GLY A 36 8.39 5.84 -28.72
N LEU A 37 9.22 4.97 -28.16
CA LEU A 37 10.56 5.28 -27.67
C LEU A 37 11.43 4.08 -28.01
N GLY A 38 12.47 4.31 -28.82
CA GLY A 38 13.35 3.27 -29.35
C GLY A 38 14.00 2.45 -28.23
N ILE A 39 13.80 1.14 -28.31
CA ILE A 39 14.26 0.17 -27.33
C ILE A 39 15.66 -0.30 -27.76
N GLY A 40 16.70 0.38 -27.28
CA GLY A 40 18.03 -0.22 -27.20
C GLY A 40 18.00 -1.35 -26.15
N ALA A 41 18.60 -2.49 -26.47
CA ALA A 41 18.65 -3.64 -25.57
C ALA A 41 19.33 -3.26 -24.24
N PHE A 42 18.59 -3.36 -23.13
CA PHE A 42 19.13 -3.16 -21.79
C PHE A 42 19.09 -4.47 -20.97
N PRO A 43 20.14 -4.74 -20.17
CA PRO A 43 20.25 -5.97 -19.39
C PRO A 43 19.22 -5.97 -18.26
N SER A 44 18.42 -7.03 -18.20
CA SER A 44 17.41 -7.25 -17.16
C SER A 44 18.06 -7.55 -15.81
N CYS A 45 17.73 -6.78 -14.77
CA CYS A 45 17.97 -7.16 -13.38
C CYS A 45 17.04 -8.31 -12.98
N GLY A 46 17.50 -9.54 -13.18
CA GLY A 46 16.91 -10.76 -12.64
C GLY A 46 17.84 -11.38 -11.60
N PHE A 47 17.26 -12.08 -10.63
CA PHE A 47 17.98 -12.90 -9.65
C PHE A 47 19.00 -13.82 -10.35
N PRO A 48 20.25 -13.95 -9.84
CA PRO A 48 21.05 -15.11 -10.19
C PRO A 48 20.33 -16.37 -9.68
N PRO A 49 20.26 -17.46 -10.48
CA PRO A 49 19.57 -18.71 -10.10
C PRO A 49 20.08 -19.36 -8.82
N THR A 50 21.27 -18.97 -8.36
CA THR A 50 22.01 -19.63 -7.27
C THR A 50 21.45 -19.35 -5.88
N LEU A 51 20.67 -18.28 -5.67
CA LEU A 51 20.22 -17.90 -4.31
C LEU A 51 19.00 -18.70 -3.81
N VAL A 52 18.21 -19.29 -4.71
CA VAL A 52 17.01 -20.06 -4.33
C VAL A 52 17.37 -21.51 -3.97
N GLU A 53 18.42 -22.07 -4.58
CA GLU A 53 18.91 -23.42 -4.30
C GLU A 53 19.62 -23.54 -2.93
N GLU A 54 20.30 -22.48 -2.46
CA GLU A 54 21.01 -22.50 -1.17
C GLU A 54 20.07 -22.63 0.05
N CYS A 55 18.86 -22.04 -0.01
CA CYS A 55 17.90 -22.12 1.11
C CYS A 55 17.28 -23.51 1.29
N ALA A 56 17.29 -24.36 0.26
CA ALA A 56 16.71 -25.71 0.33
C ALA A 56 17.63 -26.73 1.02
N LEU A 57 18.91 -26.41 1.22
CA LEU A 57 19.95 -27.40 1.54
C LEU A 57 20.61 -27.26 2.93
N SER A 58 20.23 -26.28 3.77
CA SER A 58 20.82 -26.14 5.12
C SER A 58 19.78 -25.96 6.22
N PRO A 59 19.65 -26.92 7.17
CA PRO A 59 18.85 -26.76 8.40
C PRO A 59 19.35 -25.64 9.32
N GLU A 60 20.60 -25.18 9.14
CA GLU A 60 21.25 -24.17 9.98
C GLU A 60 20.84 -22.74 9.63
N SER A 61 20.29 -22.51 8.42
CA SER A 61 19.83 -21.19 7.96
C SER A 61 18.53 -20.70 8.62
N ARG A 62 17.84 -21.57 9.39
CA ARG A 62 16.64 -21.22 10.18
C ARG A 62 16.93 -20.50 11.49
N ARG A 63 18.20 -20.41 11.92
CA ARG A 63 18.53 -19.60 13.10
C ARG A 63 18.61 -18.14 12.69
N MET A 64 17.68 -17.34 13.18
CA MET A 64 17.81 -15.89 13.14
C MET A 64 19.17 -15.50 13.74
N PRO A 65 19.98 -14.67 13.07
CA PRO A 65 21.15 -14.09 13.70
C PRO A 65 20.68 -13.31 14.92
N ALA A 66 21.40 -13.40 16.05
CA ALA A 66 21.15 -12.56 17.20
C ALA A 66 21.17 -11.09 16.75
N ILE A 67 20.00 -10.47 16.76
CA ILE A 67 19.81 -9.08 16.33
C ILE A 67 20.46 -8.18 17.38
N ALA A 68 21.29 -7.25 16.92
CA ALA A 68 22.13 -6.36 17.73
C ALA A 68 21.43 -5.78 18.97
N ALA A 69 22.17 -5.77 20.07
CA ALA A 69 21.78 -5.26 21.38
C ALA A 69 21.25 -3.82 21.29
N GLY A 70 20.05 -3.58 21.81
CA GLY A 70 19.42 -2.27 21.85
C GLY A 70 17.89 -2.23 21.77
N ARG A 71 17.19 -3.37 21.69
CA ARG A 71 15.72 -3.40 21.76
C ARG A 71 15.22 -3.60 23.19
N ASP A 72 14.12 -2.93 23.50
CA ASP A 72 13.29 -3.17 24.67
C ASP A 72 12.96 -4.68 24.79
N PRO A 73 13.36 -5.35 25.88
CA PRO A 73 13.06 -6.77 26.11
C PRO A 73 11.57 -7.09 26.01
N ALA A 74 10.69 -6.14 26.34
CA ALA A 74 9.25 -6.31 26.23
C ALA A 74 8.81 -6.44 24.76
N ALA A 75 9.35 -5.63 23.85
CA ALA A 75 9.03 -5.71 22.42
C ALA A 75 9.48 -7.04 21.80
N HIS A 76 10.63 -7.57 22.23
CA HIS A 76 11.10 -8.88 21.76
C HIS A 76 10.19 -10.01 22.25
N ALA A 77 9.79 -9.99 23.52
CA ALA A 77 8.87 -10.97 24.08
C ALA A 77 7.48 -10.91 23.41
N LEU A 78 6.96 -9.71 23.15
CA LEU A 78 5.66 -9.51 22.49
C LEU A 78 5.64 -10.03 21.05
N LEU A 79 6.77 -9.94 20.34
CA LEU A 79 6.87 -10.40 18.96
C LEU A 79 7.32 -11.87 18.84
N ALA A 80 7.77 -12.49 19.94
CA ALA A 80 8.33 -13.84 19.92
C ALA A 80 7.31 -14.91 19.47
N SER A 81 6.02 -14.65 19.66
CA SER A 81 4.94 -15.55 19.24
C SER A 81 4.37 -15.23 17.85
N VAL A 82 4.93 -14.25 17.13
CA VAL A 82 4.42 -13.83 15.82
C VAL A 82 5.23 -14.50 14.70
N ASP A 83 4.66 -15.56 14.13
CA ASP A 83 5.28 -16.28 13.00
C ASP A 83 4.93 -15.68 11.63
N THR A 84 3.81 -14.96 11.53
CA THR A 84 3.29 -14.44 10.27
C THR A 84 2.83 -13.00 10.41
N VAL A 85 3.32 -12.15 9.51
CA VAL A 85 2.89 -10.75 9.38
C VAL A 85 2.16 -10.59 8.05
N VAL A 86 0.90 -10.16 8.11
CA VAL A 86 0.10 -9.82 6.92
C VAL A 86 -0.02 -8.30 6.84
N VAL A 87 0.46 -7.72 5.75
CA VAL A 87 0.34 -6.28 5.49
C VAL A 87 -0.71 -6.05 4.42
N VAL A 88 -1.86 -5.50 4.81
CA VAL A 88 -2.91 -5.07 3.88
C VAL A 88 -2.71 -3.60 3.57
N MET A 89 -2.32 -3.28 2.33
CA MET A 89 -2.11 -1.92 1.87
C MET A 89 -3.32 -1.42 1.07
N LEU A 90 -4.05 -0.48 1.65
CA LEU A 90 -5.19 0.19 1.03
C LEU A 90 -4.76 1.33 0.10
N GLU A 91 -5.73 1.99 -0.54
CA GLU A 91 -5.49 3.10 -1.47
C GLU A 91 -6.29 4.36 -1.13
N ASN A 92 -5.59 5.50 -1.23
CA ASN A 92 -6.04 6.90 -1.24
C ASN A 92 -7.11 7.32 -0.22
N ARG A 93 -6.85 7.11 1.07
CA ARG A 93 -7.70 7.63 2.14
C ARG A 93 -6.86 8.16 3.31
N SER A 94 -7.22 9.33 3.84
CA SER A 94 -6.60 9.90 5.04
C SER A 94 -7.17 9.25 6.32
N PHE A 95 -6.47 9.43 7.44
CA PHE A 95 -6.97 8.99 8.74
C PHE A 95 -8.33 9.63 9.05
N ASP A 96 -8.43 10.95 8.91
CA ASP A 96 -9.68 11.68 9.21
C ASP A 96 -10.85 11.21 8.37
N HIS A 97 -10.60 10.86 7.10
CA HIS A 97 -11.65 10.40 6.20
C HIS A 97 -12.21 9.01 6.57
N LEU A 98 -11.42 8.11 7.16
CA LEU A 98 -11.88 6.76 7.52
C LEU A 98 -12.25 6.65 9.01
N LEU A 99 -11.39 7.17 9.87
CA LEU A 99 -11.38 6.91 11.31
C LEU A 99 -11.36 8.20 12.14
N GLY A 100 -11.37 9.39 11.51
CA GLY A 100 -11.38 10.67 12.24
C GLY A 100 -12.55 10.80 13.21
N SER A 101 -13.71 10.28 12.84
CA SER A 101 -14.91 10.30 13.70
C SER A 101 -14.87 9.34 14.88
N LEU A 102 -13.84 8.48 15.01
CA LEU A 102 -13.64 7.71 16.25
C LEU A 102 -13.52 8.61 17.48
N SER A 103 -13.05 9.84 17.32
CA SER A 103 -12.94 10.82 18.42
C SER A 103 -14.30 11.32 18.94
N THR A 104 -15.35 11.24 18.11
CA THR A 104 -16.73 11.64 18.44
C THR A 104 -17.70 10.45 18.51
N ASP A 105 -17.25 9.24 18.15
CA ASP A 105 -18.03 8.01 18.21
C ASP A 105 -18.25 7.54 19.64
N LEU A 106 -19.50 7.63 20.11
CA LEU A 106 -19.89 7.24 21.47
C LEU A 106 -19.64 5.75 21.78
N TYR A 107 -19.56 4.89 20.77
CA TYR A 107 -19.32 3.45 20.92
C TYR A 107 -17.83 3.12 21.05
N TYR A 108 -16.93 4.02 20.66
CA TYR A 108 -15.50 3.78 20.75
C TYR A 108 -14.98 4.15 22.16
N PRO A 109 -14.52 3.19 22.98
CA PRO A 109 -14.15 3.47 24.38
C PRO A 109 -12.99 4.47 24.51
N ALA A 110 -12.04 4.41 23.57
CA ALA A 110 -10.85 5.25 23.55
C ALA A 110 -11.04 6.56 22.77
N ARG A 111 -12.28 6.97 22.45
CA ARG A 111 -12.55 8.18 21.64
C ARG A 111 -11.81 9.45 22.10
N LYS A 112 -11.66 9.63 23.42
CA LYS A 112 -11.00 10.81 24.00
C LYS A 112 -9.48 10.84 23.78
N SER A 113 -8.85 9.72 23.46
CA SER A 113 -7.41 9.65 23.16
C SER A 113 -7.11 9.73 21.67
N VAL A 114 -8.14 9.71 20.80
CA VAL A 114 -7.95 9.80 19.35
C VAL A 114 -7.70 11.24 18.94
N ASN A 115 -6.59 11.48 18.26
CA ASN A 115 -6.36 12.72 17.52
C ASN A 115 -7.15 12.70 16.20
N GLY A 116 -8.44 13.03 16.26
CA GLY A 116 -9.38 12.98 15.14
C GLY A 116 -10.29 14.21 15.05
N LEU A 117 -11.41 14.04 14.33
CA LEU A 117 -12.33 15.12 13.96
C LEU A 117 -13.34 15.48 15.07
N ILE A 118 -13.39 16.75 15.46
CA ILE A 118 -14.33 17.27 16.46
C ILE A 118 -15.53 18.02 15.86
N GLY A 119 -15.56 18.25 14.54
CA GLY A 119 -16.69 18.80 13.79
C GLY A 119 -16.63 20.31 13.54
N GLY A 120 -15.64 21.02 14.10
CA GLY A 120 -15.44 22.46 13.90
C GLY A 120 -14.42 22.81 12.82
N GLU A 121 -13.76 21.80 12.25
CA GLU A 121 -12.71 21.96 11.24
C GLU A 121 -13.28 22.46 9.93
N PHE A 122 -12.54 23.34 9.25
CA PHE A 122 -12.95 23.88 7.96
C PHE A 122 -11.76 24.29 7.10
N ASN A 123 -12.02 24.49 5.81
CA ASN A 123 -11.12 25.19 4.89
C ASN A 123 -11.92 26.23 4.12
N LEU A 124 -11.27 27.30 3.68
CA LEU A 124 -11.92 28.33 2.90
C LEU A 124 -11.95 27.95 1.41
N ASP A 125 -13.07 28.21 0.74
CA ASP A 125 -13.15 28.16 -0.72
C ASP A 125 -12.40 29.34 -1.38
N LEU A 126 -12.51 29.45 -2.71
CA LEU A 126 -11.89 30.53 -3.47
C LEU A 126 -12.53 31.92 -3.20
N ASP A 127 -13.76 31.95 -2.71
CA ASP A 127 -14.50 33.16 -2.38
C ASP A 127 -14.38 33.52 -0.88
N GLY A 128 -13.59 32.78 -0.11
CA GLY A 128 -13.41 32.99 1.32
C GLY A 128 -14.53 32.45 2.20
N ARG A 129 -15.43 31.60 1.68
CA ARG A 129 -16.49 30.96 2.46
C ARG A 129 -15.96 29.69 3.12
N PRO A 130 -16.36 29.39 4.37
CA PRO A 130 -15.96 28.16 5.03
C PRO A 130 -16.67 26.95 4.43
N VAL A 131 -15.90 25.91 4.14
CA VAL A 131 -16.38 24.57 3.85
C VAL A 131 -16.01 23.71 5.05
N MET A 132 -17.03 23.34 5.82
CA MET A 132 -16.90 22.59 7.06
C MET A 132 -16.58 21.12 6.78
N VAL A 133 -15.91 20.48 7.73
CA VAL A 133 -15.87 19.02 7.79
C VAL A 133 -17.28 18.46 7.91
N GLY A 134 -17.59 17.40 7.17
CA GLY A 134 -18.95 16.86 7.12
C GLY A 134 -18.99 15.35 6.90
N ARG A 135 -20.08 14.73 7.31
CA ARG A 135 -20.33 13.31 6.99
C ARG A 135 -20.54 13.18 5.49
N MET A 136 -19.83 12.24 4.86
CA MET A 136 -20.00 11.96 3.43
C MET A 136 -21.39 11.38 3.15
N ALA A 137 -22.05 11.83 2.09
CA ALA A 137 -23.41 11.41 1.73
C ALA A 137 -23.54 9.91 1.35
N GLY A 138 -22.42 9.24 1.04
CA GLY A 138 -22.37 7.82 0.68
C GLY A 138 -21.18 7.08 1.31
N ARG A 139 -20.92 5.84 0.89
CA ARG A 139 -19.80 5.02 1.42
C ARG A 139 -18.43 5.34 0.81
N GLY A 140 -18.32 6.40 0.00
CA GLY A 140 -17.05 6.80 -0.63
C GLY A 140 -16.62 5.82 -1.70
N ASP A 141 -17.47 5.64 -2.71
CA ASP A 141 -17.31 4.72 -3.84
C ASP A 141 -16.08 5.00 -4.73
N GLY A 142 -15.33 6.07 -4.43
CA GLY A 142 -14.13 6.46 -5.16
C GLY A 142 -14.40 7.25 -6.43
N THR A 143 -15.65 7.66 -6.67
CA THR A 143 -16.02 8.57 -7.77
C THR A 143 -15.28 9.90 -7.70
N ILE A 144 -14.93 10.35 -6.49
CA ILE A 144 -14.13 11.55 -6.27
C ILE A 144 -12.78 11.17 -5.66
N ASN A 145 -11.73 11.54 -6.39
CA ASN A 145 -10.33 11.29 -6.06
C ASN A 145 -9.63 12.64 -5.89
N PRO A 146 -9.53 13.16 -4.66
CA PRO A 146 -8.88 14.43 -4.39
C PRO A 146 -7.46 14.44 -4.94
N ARG A 147 -6.99 15.62 -5.33
CA ARG A 147 -5.63 15.77 -5.86
C ARG A 147 -4.61 15.42 -4.80
N HIS A 148 -3.78 14.40 -5.07
CA HIS A 148 -2.81 13.84 -4.12
C HIS A 148 -1.38 13.77 -4.71
N GLY A 149 -1.13 14.45 -5.83
CA GLY A 149 0.22 14.60 -6.38
C GLY A 149 1.11 15.47 -5.49
N TRP A 150 2.42 15.28 -5.57
CA TRP A 150 3.40 15.97 -4.71
C TRP A 150 3.20 17.50 -4.64
N GLN A 151 2.96 18.15 -5.79
CA GLN A 151 2.74 19.59 -5.84
C GLN A 151 1.45 20.03 -5.13
N TYR A 152 0.39 19.22 -5.22
CA TYR A 152 -0.92 19.53 -4.66
C TYR A 152 -0.93 19.37 -3.15
N VAL A 153 -0.39 18.26 -2.63
CA VAL A 153 -0.38 18.00 -1.18
C VAL A 153 0.43 19.07 -0.43
N ARG A 154 1.49 19.61 -1.04
CA ARG A 154 2.23 20.72 -0.44
C ARG A 154 1.42 22.02 -0.36
N GLN A 155 0.55 22.25 -1.34
CA GLN A 155 -0.37 23.40 -1.36
C GLN A 155 -1.52 23.21 -0.37
N THR A 156 -2.03 21.98 -0.18
CA THR A 156 -3.04 21.71 0.85
C THR A 156 -2.46 21.82 2.26
N TRP A 157 -1.22 21.36 2.47
CA TRP A 157 -0.51 21.48 3.74
C TRP A 157 -0.13 22.92 4.08
N ASN A 158 0.21 23.73 3.06
CA ASN A 158 0.51 25.16 3.17
C ASN A 158 1.40 25.54 4.37
N GLY A 159 2.58 24.90 4.48
CA GLY A 159 3.53 25.21 5.55
C GLY A 159 3.06 24.84 6.96
N GLY A 160 2.05 23.97 7.07
CA GLY A 160 1.45 23.55 8.35
C GLY A 160 0.11 24.20 8.65
N LEU A 161 -0.33 25.18 7.84
CA LEU A 161 -1.65 25.81 8.01
C LEU A 161 -2.80 24.84 7.69
N ASN A 162 -2.57 23.82 6.85
CA ASN A 162 -3.57 22.81 6.46
C ASN A 162 -4.87 23.43 5.93
N ASP A 163 -4.77 24.55 5.21
CA ASP A 163 -5.89 25.40 4.78
C ASP A 163 -6.12 25.41 3.25
N GLY A 164 -5.42 24.56 2.50
CA GLY A 164 -5.50 24.54 1.04
C GLY A 164 -6.34 23.40 0.43
N PHE A 165 -6.91 22.49 1.22
CA PHE A 165 -7.64 21.32 0.72
C PHE A 165 -8.78 21.68 -0.23
N VAL A 166 -9.63 22.63 0.17
CA VAL A 166 -10.80 23.07 -0.63
C VAL A 166 -10.34 23.82 -1.88
N ARG A 167 -9.39 24.76 -1.74
CA ARG A 167 -8.87 25.55 -2.87
C ARG A 167 -8.22 24.68 -3.94
N MET A 168 -7.46 23.66 -3.54
CA MET A 168 -6.81 22.73 -4.49
C MET A 168 -7.79 21.76 -5.15
N ASN A 169 -9.00 21.64 -4.63
CA ASN A 169 -10.07 20.81 -5.18
C ASN A 169 -11.30 21.64 -5.55
N ALA A 170 -11.11 22.94 -5.85
CA ALA A 170 -12.18 23.85 -6.20
C ALA A 170 -13.01 23.33 -7.39
N GLY A 171 -14.32 23.52 -7.31
CA GLY A 171 -15.28 23.00 -8.28
C GLY A 171 -16.46 22.27 -7.61
N PRO A 172 -17.27 21.52 -8.38
CA PRO A 172 -18.50 20.92 -7.88
C PRO A 172 -18.30 19.94 -6.70
N ALA A 173 -17.14 19.30 -6.64
CA ALA A 173 -16.78 18.30 -5.64
C ALA A 173 -15.98 18.87 -4.44
N GLN A 174 -15.82 20.19 -4.33
CA GLN A 174 -14.89 20.78 -3.35
C GLN A 174 -15.27 20.51 -1.88
N ALA A 175 -16.54 20.24 -1.59
CA ALA A 175 -16.98 19.87 -0.25
C ALA A 175 -16.57 18.44 0.14
N GLU A 176 -16.38 17.57 -0.84
CA GLU A 176 -16.07 16.16 -0.59
C GLU A 176 -14.66 15.94 -0.06
N VAL A 177 -13.71 16.83 -0.37
CA VAL A 177 -12.36 16.76 0.24
C VAL A 177 -12.40 17.00 1.75
N MET A 178 -13.44 17.67 2.25
CA MET A 178 -13.70 17.90 3.67
C MET A 178 -14.65 16.84 4.26
N SER A 179 -15.03 15.82 3.50
CA SER A 179 -15.96 14.80 3.98
C SER A 179 -15.25 13.62 4.64
N HIS A 180 -15.92 12.99 5.60
CA HIS A 180 -15.44 11.79 6.30
C HIS A 180 -16.52 10.73 6.44
N LEU A 181 -16.09 9.49 6.66
CA LEU A 181 -16.93 8.32 6.88
C LEU A 181 -17.12 8.06 8.38
N VAL A 182 -18.23 7.42 8.71
CA VAL A 182 -18.59 7.05 10.08
C VAL A 182 -18.89 5.55 10.20
N ARG A 183 -19.09 5.08 11.43
CA ARG A 183 -19.23 3.65 11.79
C ARG A 183 -20.21 2.85 10.93
N ASP A 184 -21.39 3.39 10.64
CA ASP A 184 -22.43 2.71 9.86
C ASP A 184 -22.05 2.56 8.36
N GLN A 185 -21.17 3.43 7.86
CA GLN A 185 -20.63 3.41 6.51
C GLN A 185 -19.40 2.49 6.38
N LEU A 186 -18.64 2.30 7.47
CA LEU A 186 -17.43 1.47 7.53
C LEU A 186 -17.47 0.41 8.65
N PRO A 187 -18.48 -0.47 8.69
CA PRO A 187 -18.68 -1.39 9.81
C PRO A 187 -17.48 -2.32 10.03
N PHE A 188 -16.79 -2.75 8.95
CA PHE A 188 -15.61 -3.61 9.05
C PHE A 188 -14.41 -2.89 9.69
N GLN A 189 -14.11 -1.67 9.24
CA GLN A 189 -12.97 -0.90 9.75
C GLN A 189 -13.18 -0.50 11.21
N TYR A 190 -14.42 -0.16 11.59
CA TYR A 190 -14.73 0.18 12.97
C TYR A 190 -14.72 -1.05 13.88
N ALA A 191 -15.15 -2.23 13.38
CA ALA A 191 -14.97 -3.48 14.11
C ALA A 191 -13.48 -3.81 14.33
N LEU A 192 -12.60 -3.53 13.36
CA LEU A 192 -11.15 -3.65 13.57
C LEU A 192 -10.65 -2.65 14.61
N ALA A 193 -11.10 -1.39 14.57
CA ALA A 193 -10.72 -0.38 15.55
C ALA A 193 -11.15 -0.75 16.98
N ASP A 194 -12.33 -1.35 17.14
CA ASP A 194 -12.85 -1.75 18.46
C ASP A 194 -12.05 -2.89 19.09
N ASN A 195 -11.49 -3.79 18.27
CA ASN A 195 -10.88 -5.03 18.73
C ASN A 195 -9.33 -5.00 18.68
N PHE A 196 -8.74 -4.02 18.01
CA PHE A 196 -7.30 -3.94 17.77
C PHE A 196 -6.75 -2.53 17.97
N THR A 197 -5.44 -2.40 17.81
CA THR A 197 -4.73 -1.13 17.97
C THR A 197 -4.91 -0.23 16.75
N VAL A 198 -5.28 1.02 17.00
CA VAL A 198 -5.30 2.09 16.00
C VAL A 198 -4.08 2.99 16.22
N CYS A 199 -3.35 3.30 15.15
CA CYS A 199 -2.27 4.27 15.16
C CYS A 199 -2.78 5.59 14.55
N ASP A 200 -3.14 6.57 15.40
CA ASP A 200 -3.70 7.88 15.00
C ASP A 200 -2.63 8.96 14.70
N ARG A 201 -1.35 8.57 14.77
CA ARG A 201 -0.19 9.40 14.38
C ARG A 201 0.72 8.65 13.40
N TRP A 202 0.10 7.88 12.49
CA TRP A 202 0.79 7.16 11.43
C TRP A 202 0.76 7.94 10.12
N PHE A 203 1.91 8.49 9.72
CA PHE A 203 2.03 9.34 8.53
C PHE A 203 2.61 8.59 7.34
N SER A 204 2.23 9.02 6.14
CA SER A 204 2.87 8.55 4.91
C SER A 204 4.35 8.98 4.88
N SER A 205 5.25 8.09 4.46
CA SER A 205 6.69 8.40 4.40
C SER A 205 7.02 9.50 3.38
N PHE A 206 6.16 9.66 2.36
CA PHE A 206 6.25 10.72 1.38
C PHE A 206 4.95 11.50 1.30
N MET A 207 5.04 12.82 1.33
CA MET A 207 3.92 13.73 1.11
C MET A 207 3.60 13.81 -0.39
N GLY A 208 2.77 12.89 -0.87
CA GLY A 208 2.39 12.82 -2.28
C GLY A 208 1.74 11.49 -2.64
N GLN A 209 1.86 11.14 -3.91
CA GLN A 209 1.05 10.10 -4.54
C GLN A 209 1.50 8.67 -4.22
N THR A 210 0.72 7.72 -4.74
CA THR A 210 0.76 6.28 -4.49
C THR A 210 2.15 5.66 -4.61
N TRP A 211 2.83 5.81 -5.73
CA TRP A 211 4.04 5.04 -6.04
C TRP A 211 5.24 5.36 -5.12
N PRO A 212 5.60 6.64 -4.87
CA PRO A 212 6.59 6.96 -3.84
C PRO A 212 6.32 6.30 -2.49
N ASN A 213 5.08 6.32 -2.00
CA ASN A 213 4.72 5.70 -0.72
C ASN A 213 4.78 4.17 -0.75
N ARG A 214 4.40 3.54 -1.86
CA ARG A 214 4.57 2.09 -2.04
C ARG A 214 6.06 1.70 -2.14
N PHE A 215 6.92 2.53 -2.73
CA PHE A 215 8.38 2.33 -2.69
C PHE A 215 8.90 2.35 -1.24
N TYR A 216 8.43 3.30 -0.41
CA TYR A 216 8.81 3.32 1.01
C TYR A 216 8.37 2.07 1.77
N LEU A 217 7.17 1.53 1.52
CA LEU A 217 6.76 0.27 2.14
C LEU A 217 7.74 -0.86 1.83
N HIS A 218 8.13 -0.99 0.56
CA HIS A 218 8.91 -2.14 0.11
C HIS A 218 10.41 -1.98 0.32
N ALA A 219 10.95 -0.77 0.18
CA ALA A 219 12.38 -0.50 0.10
C ALA A 219 12.86 0.57 1.08
N ALA A 220 11.99 1.07 1.96
CA ALA A 220 12.29 2.14 2.94
C ALA A 220 12.78 3.47 2.32
N THR A 221 12.62 3.66 1.01
CA THR A 221 12.93 4.88 0.27
C THR A 221 12.16 4.94 -1.03
N SER A 222 11.93 6.13 -1.60
CA SER A 222 11.45 6.30 -2.98
C SER A 222 12.57 6.48 -4.00
N GLY A 223 13.83 6.53 -3.55
CA GLY A 223 14.98 6.85 -4.39
C GLY A 223 14.86 8.24 -5.04
N GLY A 224 14.25 9.19 -4.33
CA GLY A 224 14.03 10.57 -4.81
C GLY A 224 12.83 10.74 -5.75
N ARG A 225 12.07 9.68 -6.04
CA ARG A 225 10.86 9.77 -6.88
C ARG A 225 9.74 10.51 -6.16
N ARG A 226 9.04 11.33 -6.93
CA ARG A 226 7.91 12.17 -6.49
C ARG A 226 6.61 11.88 -7.24
N GLU A 227 6.68 11.09 -8.31
CA GLU A 227 5.60 10.85 -9.26
C GLU A 227 5.31 9.35 -9.42
N ASN A 228 4.11 9.02 -9.92
CA ASN A 228 3.72 7.66 -10.31
C ASN A 228 4.37 7.27 -11.64
N ARG A 229 5.67 6.90 -11.61
CA ARG A 229 6.40 6.45 -12.79
C ARG A 229 6.88 4.99 -12.70
N PRO A 230 6.58 4.14 -13.72
CA PRO A 230 6.94 2.71 -13.81
C PRO A 230 8.40 2.39 -13.58
N LEU A 231 9.29 3.26 -14.06
CA LEU A 231 10.69 2.90 -14.20
C LEU A 231 11.51 3.28 -12.96
N TRP A 232 11.93 2.27 -12.21
CA TRP A 232 12.96 2.39 -11.19
C TRP A 232 14.22 1.58 -11.52
N LEU A 233 15.04 2.16 -12.40
CA LEU A 233 16.41 1.68 -12.62
C LEU A 233 17.22 1.86 -11.33
N ASN A 234 17.89 0.80 -10.88
CA ASN A 234 18.69 0.75 -9.64
C ASN A 234 17.88 1.00 -8.36
N ALA A 235 16.71 0.35 -8.24
CA ALA A 235 15.98 0.29 -6.98
C ALA A 235 16.83 -0.37 -5.88
N PRO A 236 16.81 0.15 -4.64
CA PRO A 236 17.49 -0.49 -3.52
C PRO A 236 16.81 -1.81 -3.16
N PRO A 237 17.53 -2.72 -2.48
CA PRO A 237 16.96 -3.98 -2.04
C PRO A 237 15.74 -3.77 -1.15
N THR A 238 14.68 -4.52 -1.44
CA THR A 238 13.45 -4.56 -0.66
C THR A 238 13.58 -5.36 0.61
N ILE A 239 12.64 -5.16 1.54
CA ILE A 239 12.50 -6.01 2.73
C ILE A 239 12.25 -7.48 2.35
N TRP A 240 11.59 -7.72 1.22
CA TRP A 240 11.27 -9.06 0.71
C TRP A 240 12.51 -9.81 0.23
N GLU A 241 13.40 -9.15 -0.50
CA GLU A 241 14.68 -9.73 -0.90
C GLU A 241 15.54 -10.02 0.32
N ARG A 242 15.55 -9.12 1.31
CA ARG A 242 16.26 -9.35 2.58
C ARG A 242 15.69 -10.54 3.36
N MET A 243 14.37 -10.72 3.36
CA MET A 243 13.70 -11.86 3.99
C MET A 243 13.98 -13.17 3.25
N ALA A 244 13.96 -13.15 1.91
CA ALA A 244 14.28 -14.32 1.10
C ALA A 244 15.74 -14.78 1.30
N LEU A 245 16.69 -13.85 1.41
CA LEU A 245 18.10 -14.14 1.76
C LEU A 245 18.27 -14.76 3.17
N LYS A 246 17.25 -14.68 4.02
CA LYS A 246 17.20 -15.32 5.35
C LYS A 246 16.27 -16.54 5.36
N CYS A 247 15.89 -17.04 4.19
CA CYS A 247 15.01 -18.19 4.01
C CYS A 247 13.64 -18.04 4.70
N HIS A 248 13.14 -16.80 4.84
CA HIS A 248 11.77 -16.54 5.26
C HIS A 248 10.80 -16.61 4.06
N SER A 249 9.61 -17.16 4.29
CA SER A 249 8.56 -17.21 3.27
C SER A 249 7.99 -15.81 3.01
N VAL A 250 7.89 -15.43 1.74
CA VAL A 250 7.29 -14.15 1.33
C VAL A 250 6.29 -14.39 0.22
N LYS A 251 5.10 -13.80 0.35
CA LYS A 251 4.08 -13.81 -0.69
C LYS A 251 3.53 -12.40 -0.87
N GLN A 252 3.39 -11.99 -2.12
CA GLN A 252 2.80 -10.70 -2.48
C GLN A 252 1.60 -10.95 -3.37
N TYR A 253 0.49 -10.32 -3.02
CA TYR A 253 -0.76 -10.41 -3.75
C TYR A 253 -1.25 -9.01 -4.12
N ALA A 254 -1.81 -8.88 -5.32
CA ALA A 254 -2.50 -7.68 -5.76
C ALA A 254 -3.87 -8.03 -6.34
N ALA A 255 -4.86 -7.19 -6.06
CA ALA A 255 -6.17 -7.30 -6.68
C ALA A 255 -6.14 -6.65 -8.08
N GLY A 256 -6.28 -7.47 -9.12
CA GLY A 256 -6.33 -7.03 -10.52
C GLY A 256 -4.96 -6.74 -11.17
N PRO A 257 -4.94 -6.45 -12.49
CA PRO A 257 -3.74 -6.16 -13.25
C PRO A 257 -3.27 -4.72 -13.01
N VAL A 258 -2.62 -4.47 -11.87
CA VAL A 258 -2.10 -3.14 -11.54
C VAL A 258 -0.68 -3.01 -12.08
N LEU A 259 -0.45 -2.11 -13.05
CA LEU A 259 0.85 -1.93 -13.71
C LEU A 259 2.02 -1.75 -12.72
N TRP A 260 1.76 -1.10 -11.59
CA TRP A 260 2.70 -0.99 -10.47
C TRP A 260 3.24 -2.35 -10.02
N SER A 261 2.35 -3.29 -9.70
CA SER A 261 2.75 -4.56 -9.11
C SER A 261 3.41 -5.48 -10.14
N THR A 262 3.09 -5.33 -11.42
CA THR A 262 3.77 -6.09 -12.47
C THR A 262 5.20 -5.58 -12.74
N VAL A 263 5.44 -4.27 -12.62
CA VAL A 263 6.70 -3.63 -13.09
C VAL A 263 7.66 -3.30 -11.95
N ALA A 264 7.15 -2.81 -10.81
CA ALA A 264 7.95 -2.37 -9.69
C ALA A 264 8.22 -3.50 -8.68
N PHE A 265 7.19 -4.25 -8.28
CA PHE A 265 7.28 -5.32 -7.28
C PHE A 265 6.38 -6.51 -7.65
N PRO A 266 6.92 -7.52 -8.38
CA PRO A 266 6.14 -8.64 -8.90
C PRO A 266 5.24 -9.29 -7.83
N SER A 267 3.93 -9.21 -8.04
CA SER A 267 2.92 -9.83 -7.17
C SER A 267 2.14 -10.91 -7.92
N GLN A 268 1.61 -11.88 -7.19
CA GLN A 268 0.60 -12.79 -7.69
C GLN A 268 -0.76 -12.08 -7.75
N ALA A 269 -1.61 -12.45 -8.72
CA ALA A 269 -2.99 -12.02 -8.68
C ALA A 269 -3.68 -12.65 -7.47
N LEU A 270 -4.45 -11.87 -6.72
CA LEU A 270 -5.37 -12.40 -5.73
C LEU A 270 -6.56 -13.00 -6.50
N ALA A 271 -6.45 -14.27 -6.89
CA ALA A 271 -7.57 -14.98 -7.49
C ALA A 271 -8.64 -15.21 -6.42
N GLY A 272 -9.85 -14.69 -6.64
CA GLY A 272 -11.02 -15.17 -5.93
C GLY A 272 -11.30 -16.60 -6.41
N ASN A 273 -11.49 -17.53 -5.48
CA ASN A 273 -12.05 -18.84 -5.82
C ASN A 273 -13.49 -18.69 -6.33
#